data_AF-A0A8C2XSJ3-F1
#
_entry.id   AF-A0A8C2XSJ3-F1
#
_cell.length_a   1.000
_cell.length_b   1.000
_cell.length_c   1.000
_cell.angle_alpha   90.00
_cell.angle_beta   90.00
_cell.angle_gamma   90.00
#
_symmetry.space_group_name_H-M   'P 1'
#
loop_
_entity.id
_entity.type
_entity.pdbx_description
1 polymer ?
#
loop_
_entity_poly.entity_id
_entity_poly.type
_entity_poly.pdbx_seq_one_letter_code
_entity_poly.pdbx_strand_id
1 'polypeptide(L)'
;MNHSCCPNVIVTYKGTLAEVRAVQEIHPGEEVFTSYIDLLYPTEDRNDRLRDSYFFTCECRECTTKDKDKAKVEIRKLNDPPKAETIRDMVRYARNVIEEFRRAKHYKYILSPPSELLEICELSQEKMSCVFEDTNVYMLHMMYQAMGVCLYMQDWEGALRYGQKIIQPYSKHYPLYSLNVASMWLKLGRLYMGLENKAAGERALKKAIAIMEVAHGKDHPYISEIKQEIESH
;
A
#
# COMPACT_ATOMS: atom_id res chain seq x y z
N MET A 1 -0.07 12.33 20.04
CA MET A 1 0.44 12.64 18.68
C MET A 1 -0.77 12.77 17.80
N ASN A 2 -0.91 13.87 17.07
CA ASN A 2 -2.03 14.11 16.16
C ASN A 2 -1.79 13.49 14.77
N HIS A 3 -2.78 13.56 13.89
CA HIS A 3 -2.69 13.05 12.54
C HIS A 3 -2.06 14.05 11.56
N SER A 4 -1.23 13.56 10.65
CA SER A 4 -0.91 14.22 9.39
C SER A 4 -0.77 13.21 8.26
N CYS A 5 -1.17 13.59 7.03
CA CYS A 5 -0.90 12.79 5.83
C CYS A 5 0.57 12.88 5.36
N CYS A 6 1.35 13.79 5.95
CA CYS A 6 2.81 13.87 5.82
C CYS A 6 3.46 13.80 7.21
N PRO A 7 3.39 12.64 7.89
CA PRO A 7 3.81 12.50 9.28
C PRO A 7 5.33 12.60 9.44
N ASN A 8 5.78 13.16 10.56
CA ASN A 8 7.20 13.24 10.91
C ASN A 8 7.67 12.09 11.81
N VAL A 9 6.76 11.23 12.29
CA VAL A 9 7.09 10.00 13.00
C VAL A 9 6.32 8.78 12.47
N ILE A 10 6.88 7.59 12.69
CA ILE A 10 6.20 6.30 12.53
C ILE A 10 6.18 5.58 13.88
N VAL A 11 5.08 4.89 14.14
CA VAL A 11 4.91 4.00 15.31
C VAL A 11 5.17 2.56 14.88
N THR A 12 6.07 1.88 15.59
CA THR A 12 6.37 0.44 15.43
C THR A 12 6.23 -0.28 16.77
N TYR A 13 6.32 -1.62 16.76
CA TYR A 13 6.16 -2.42 17.98
C TYR A 13 7.30 -3.42 18.16
N LYS A 14 7.83 -3.48 19.38
CA LYS A 14 8.78 -4.49 19.84
C LYS A 14 8.08 -5.34 20.91
N GLY A 15 7.47 -6.44 20.47
CA GLY A 15 6.51 -7.16 21.30
C GLY A 15 5.27 -6.31 21.56
N THR A 16 4.96 -6.03 22.83
CA THR A 16 3.86 -5.14 23.24
C THR A 16 4.29 -3.69 23.48
N LEU A 17 5.59 -3.40 23.37
CA LEU A 17 6.13 -2.04 23.54
C LEU A 17 6.01 -1.27 22.22
N ALA A 18 5.31 -0.13 22.24
CA ALA A 18 5.29 0.81 21.12
C ALA A 18 6.57 1.67 21.13
N GLU A 19 7.21 1.80 19.98
CA GLU A 19 8.36 2.67 19.74
C GLU A 19 7.98 3.72 18.69
N VAL A 20 8.34 4.98 18.93
CA VAL A 20 8.07 6.10 18.02
C VAL A 20 9.39 6.64 17.51
N ARG A 21 9.58 6.63 16.18
CA ARG A 21 10.82 7.12 15.55
C ARG A 21 10.53 8.18 14.51
N ALA A 22 11.42 9.17 14.45
CA ALA A 22 11.37 10.24 13.46
C ALA A 22 11.64 9.68 12.05
N VAL A 23 10.85 10.12 11.08
CA VAL A 23 11.02 9.85 9.64
C VAL A 23 11.22 11.13 8.82
N GLN A 24 11.22 12.26 9.51
CA GLN A 24 11.63 13.58 9.04
C GLN A 24 12.43 14.25 10.15
N GLU A 25 13.19 15.28 9.84
CA GLU A 25 13.78 16.14 10.86
C GLU A 25 12.68 16.83 11.67
N ILE A 26 12.90 17.02 12.97
CA ILE A 26 11.94 17.65 13.88
C ILE A 26 12.69 18.69 14.73
N HIS A 27 12.32 19.96 14.59
CA HIS A 27 12.92 21.08 15.30
C HIS A 27 12.16 21.40 16.60
N PRO A 28 12.81 22.01 17.61
CA PRO A 28 12.13 22.43 18.84
C PRO A 28 10.93 23.35 18.57
N GLY A 29 9.78 23.00 19.15
CA GLY A 29 8.51 23.71 18.95
C GLY A 29 7.63 23.17 17.83
N GLU A 30 8.14 22.25 16.98
CA GLU A 30 7.31 21.56 16.00
C GLU A 30 6.44 20.48 16.64
N GLU A 31 5.23 20.32 16.11
CA GLU A 31 4.31 19.29 16.57
C GLU A 31 4.67 17.91 15.98
N VAL A 32 4.49 16.86 16.79
CA VAL A 32 4.75 15.47 16.41
C VAL A 32 3.49 14.81 15.87
N PHE A 33 3.52 14.45 14.58
CA PHE A 33 2.42 13.86 13.84
C PHE A 33 2.72 12.44 13.36
N THR A 34 1.74 11.57 13.53
CA THR A 34 1.73 10.21 12.96
C THR A 34 0.59 10.08 11.93
N SER A 35 0.58 9.00 11.12
CA SER A 35 -0.57 8.69 10.27
C SER A 35 -1.52 7.74 10.99
N TYR A 36 -2.83 8.01 10.91
CA TYR A 36 -3.88 7.14 11.47
C TYR A 36 -4.49 6.19 10.43
N ILE A 37 -4.15 6.42 9.16
CA ILE A 37 -4.77 5.80 8.00
C ILE A 37 -3.71 5.42 6.97
N ASP A 38 -4.11 4.59 6.00
CA ASP A 38 -3.31 4.32 4.81
C ASP A 38 -3.19 5.60 3.95
N LEU A 39 -1.95 5.97 3.59
CA LEU A 39 -1.62 7.17 2.83
C LEU A 39 -1.65 6.96 1.31
N LEU A 40 -1.96 5.76 0.82
CA LEU A 40 -2.06 5.46 -0.61
C LEU A 40 -3.14 6.30 -1.32
N TYR A 41 -4.30 6.48 -0.69
CA TYR A 41 -5.50 7.00 -1.34
C TYR A 41 -5.47 8.54 -1.57
N PRO A 42 -6.29 9.07 -2.49
CA PRO A 42 -6.42 10.51 -2.76
C PRO A 42 -6.99 11.27 -1.56
N THR A 43 -6.90 12.60 -1.58
CA THR A 43 -7.25 13.44 -0.44
C THR A 43 -8.71 13.31 0.01
N GLU A 44 -9.65 13.13 -0.92
CA GLU A 44 -11.06 12.93 -0.59
C GLU A 44 -11.26 11.63 0.20
N ASP A 45 -10.80 10.50 -0.33
CA ASP A 45 -10.87 9.17 0.31
C ASP A 45 -10.22 9.18 1.71
N ARG A 46 -9.07 9.83 1.85
CA ARG A 46 -8.39 9.97 3.15
C ARG A 46 -9.25 10.73 4.15
N ASN A 47 -9.82 11.88 3.74
CA ASN A 47 -10.62 12.70 4.64
C ASN A 47 -12.01 12.08 4.93
N ASP A 48 -12.58 11.32 4.00
CA ASP A 48 -13.78 10.53 4.27
C ASP A 48 -13.53 9.53 5.40
N ARG A 49 -12.41 8.80 5.34
CA ARG A 49 -12.01 7.87 6.40
C ARG A 49 -11.74 8.58 7.73
N LEU A 50 -11.08 9.74 7.70
CA LEU A 50 -10.79 10.52 8.91
C LEU A 50 -12.06 11.09 9.56
N ARG A 51 -13.02 11.58 8.77
CA ARG A 51 -14.31 12.03 9.29
C ARG A 51 -15.13 10.89 9.88
N ASP A 52 -15.18 9.75 9.19
CA ASP A 52 -15.95 8.59 9.62
C ASP A 52 -15.41 7.97 10.91
N SER A 53 -14.09 7.77 11.01
CA SER A 53 -13.49 7.04 12.13
C SER A 53 -12.95 7.94 13.26
N TYR A 54 -12.62 9.20 12.96
CA TYR A 54 -11.95 10.10 13.89
C TYR A 54 -12.61 11.49 14.02
N PHE A 55 -13.72 11.73 13.29
CA PHE A 55 -14.55 12.93 13.41
C PHE A 55 -13.86 14.27 13.13
N PHE A 56 -12.82 14.29 12.29
CA PHE A 56 -12.17 15.53 11.86
C PHE A 56 -11.80 15.51 10.37
N THR A 57 -11.54 16.69 9.80
CA THR A 57 -10.97 16.86 8.45
C THR A 57 -9.53 17.32 8.59
N CYS A 58 -8.60 16.69 7.87
CA CYS A 58 -7.18 17.01 7.92
C CYS A 58 -6.82 18.16 6.97
N GLU A 59 -6.08 19.14 7.50
CA GLU A 59 -5.66 20.35 6.78
C GLU A 59 -4.13 20.40 6.56
N CYS A 60 -3.45 19.25 6.68
CA CYS A 60 -2.01 19.18 6.42
C CYS A 60 -1.67 19.54 4.96
N ARG A 61 -0.37 19.80 4.68
CA ARG A 61 0.11 20.20 3.35
C ARG A 61 -0.44 19.32 2.23
N GLU A 62 -0.37 18.00 2.35
CA GLU A 62 -0.84 17.06 1.31
C GLU A 62 -2.36 17.16 1.05
N CYS A 63 -3.15 17.49 2.08
CA CYS A 63 -4.60 17.68 1.93
C CYS A 63 -4.95 19.04 1.31
N THR A 64 -4.16 20.07 1.63
CA THR A 64 -4.34 21.43 1.12
C THR A 64 -3.89 21.54 -0.34
N THR A 65 -2.71 21.02 -0.68
CA THR A 65 -2.15 21.13 -2.03
C THR A 65 -2.70 20.09 -3.00
N LYS A 66 -3.07 18.90 -2.50
CA LYS A 66 -3.53 17.76 -3.31
C LYS A 66 -2.50 17.32 -4.36
N ASP A 67 -1.21 17.61 -4.16
CA ASP A 67 -0.16 17.46 -5.17
C ASP A 67 -0.07 16.04 -5.76
N LYS A 68 -0.31 15.02 -4.94
CA LYS A 68 -0.27 13.62 -5.35
C LYS A 68 -1.58 13.10 -5.95
N ASP A 69 -2.70 13.80 -5.81
CA ASP A 69 -4.01 13.25 -6.19
C ASP A 69 -4.09 12.95 -7.69
N LYS A 70 -3.49 13.80 -8.53
CA LYS A 70 -3.43 13.58 -9.99
C LYS A 70 -2.66 12.31 -10.37
N ALA A 71 -1.55 12.03 -9.69
CA ALA A 71 -0.76 10.82 -9.92
C ALA A 71 -1.43 9.58 -9.32
N LYS A 72 -2.13 9.74 -8.18
CA LYS A 72 -2.86 8.65 -7.53
C LYS A 72 -4.05 8.19 -8.37
N VAL A 73 -4.77 9.13 -8.98
CA VAL A 73 -5.88 8.84 -9.91
C VAL A 73 -5.42 9.03 -11.35
N GLU A 74 -4.30 8.38 -11.71
CA GLU A 74 -3.75 8.49 -13.06
C GLU A 74 -4.68 7.84 -14.09
N ILE A 75 -4.91 8.56 -15.18
CA ILE A 75 -5.85 8.22 -16.24
C ILE A 75 -5.06 7.75 -17.46
N ARG A 76 -5.54 6.69 -18.11
CA ARG A 76 -4.91 6.12 -19.31
C ARG A 76 -4.89 7.15 -20.44
N LYS A 77 -3.77 7.25 -21.14
CA LYS A 77 -3.60 8.13 -22.30
C LYS A 77 -4.21 7.47 -23.55
N LEU A 78 -5.48 7.75 -23.79
CA LEU A 78 -6.22 7.29 -24.96
C LEU A 78 -6.19 8.34 -26.09
N ASN A 79 -6.45 7.90 -27.33
CA ASN A 79 -6.60 8.81 -28.47
C ASN A 79 -7.76 9.80 -28.27
N ASP A 80 -8.87 9.32 -27.69
CA ASP A 80 -9.97 10.14 -27.20
C ASP A 80 -9.95 10.15 -25.67
N PRO A 81 -9.57 11.26 -25.02
CA PRO A 81 -9.48 11.33 -23.56
C PRO A 81 -10.85 11.10 -22.90
N PRO A 82 -10.92 10.30 -21.82
CA PRO A 82 -12.18 10.07 -21.14
C PRO A 82 -12.73 11.36 -20.54
N LYS A 83 -14.04 11.56 -20.67
CA LYS A 83 -14.75 12.72 -20.12
C LYS A 83 -14.68 12.72 -18.59
N ALA A 84 -14.73 13.92 -17.99
CA ALA A 84 -14.68 14.08 -16.53
C ALA A 84 -15.78 13.29 -15.79
N GLU A 85 -16.97 13.14 -16.40
CA GLU A 85 -18.06 12.33 -15.85
C GLU A 85 -17.69 10.84 -15.82
N THR A 86 -17.15 10.31 -16.91
CA THR A 86 -16.66 8.92 -16.99
C THR A 86 -15.61 8.63 -15.92
N ILE A 87 -14.70 9.58 -15.67
CA ILE A 87 -13.71 9.46 -14.61
C ILE A 87 -14.38 9.39 -13.23
N ARG A 88 -15.31 10.30 -12.94
CA ARG A 88 -16.05 10.31 -11.65
C ARG A 88 -16.83 9.02 -11.43
N ASP A 89 -17.50 8.51 -12.46
CA ASP A 89 -18.25 7.26 -12.37
C ASP A 89 -17.33 6.06 -12.15
N MET A 90 -16.15 6.06 -12.77
CA MET A 90 -15.16 5.02 -12.53
C MET A 90 -14.57 5.08 -11.12
N VAL A 91 -14.32 6.28 -10.57
CA VAL A 91 -13.91 6.43 -9.16
C VAL A 91 -14.99 5.91 -8.21
N ARG A 92 -16.26 6.24 -8.48
CA ARG A 92 -17.39 5.71 -7.69
C ARG A 92 -17.46 4.19 -7.76
N TYR A 93 -17.32 3.62 -8.96
CA TYR A 93 -17.26 2.17 -9.16
C TYR A 93 -16.11 1.55 -8.35
N ALA A 94 -14.91 2.11 -8.43
CA ALA A 94 -13.74 1.62 -7.70
C ALA A 94 -13.96 1.62 -6.17
N ARG A 95 -14.48 2.72 -5.60
CA ARG A 95 -14.82 2.80 -4.16
C ARG A 95 -15.83 1.71 -3.77
N ASN A 96 -16.86 1.48 -4.60
CA ASN A 96 -17.87 0.45 -4.35
C ASN A 96 -17.29 -0.96 -4.38
N VAL A 97 -16.44 -1.28 -5.36
CA VAL A 97 -15.80 -2.60 -5.47
C VAL A 97 -14.85 -2.87 -4.30
N ILE A 98 -14.12 -1.86 -3.81
CA ILE A 98 -13.27 -1.99 -2.62
C ILE A 98 -14.11 -2.44 -1.42
N GLU A 99 -15.26 -1.82 -1.20
CA GLU A 99 -16.16 -2.17 -0.10
C GLU A 99 -16.85 -3.52 -0.32
N GLU A 100 -17.23 -3.84 -1.56
CA GLU A 100 -17.78 -5.15 -1.92
C GLU A 100 -16.78 -6.27 -1.65
N PHE A 101 -15.53 -6.12 -2.11
CA PHE A 101 -14.46 -7.07 -1.85
C PHE A 101 -14.19 -7.22 -0.34
N ARG A 102 -14.17 -6.11 0.41
CA ARG A 102 -14.01 -6.12 1.87
C ARG A 102 -15.10 -6.95 2.54
N ARG A 103 -16.37 -6.79 2.13
CA ARG A 103 -17.51 -7.56 2.64
C ARG A 103 -17.42 -9.02 2.24
N ALA A 104 -17.10 -9.32 0.97
CA ALA A 104 -16.92 -10.67 0.47
C ALA A 104 -15.81 -11.41 1.24
N LYS A 105 -14.71 -10.73 1.55
CA LYS A 105 -13.64 -11.29 2.38
C LYS A 105 -14.10 -11.57 3.81
N HIS A 106 -14.83 -10.66 4.46
CA HIS A 106 -15.23 -10.79 5.87
C HIS A 106 -16.40 -11.77 6.12
N TYR A 107 -17.45 -11.74 5.28
CA TYR A 107 -18.62 -12.60 5.45
C TYR A 107 -18.37 -14.05 4.99
N LYS A 108 -17.26 -14.31 4.30
CA LYS A 108 -17.16 -15.44 3.37
C LYS A 108 -15.81 -16.17 3.38
N TYR A 109 -14.96 -16.01 4.41
CA TYR A 109 -13.81 -16.93 4.59
C TYR A 109 -14.21 -18.41 4.79
N ILE A 110 -15.49 -18.68 5.03
CA ILE A 110 -16.07 -20.04 5.08
C ILE A 110 -16.77 -20.44 3.76
N LEU A 111 -17.17 -19.48 2.90
CA LEU A 111 -18.12 -19.75 1.79
C LEU A 111 -17.76 -19.16 0.41
N SER A 112 -16.80 -18.23 0.28
CA SER A 112 -16.29 -17.81 -1.04
C SER A 112 -15.03 -18.61 -1.33
N PRO A 113 -15.04 -19.43 -2.38
CA PRO A 113 -13.81 -19.97 -2.93
C PRO A 113 -12.83 -18.83 -3.22
N PRO A 114 -11.53 -18.99 -2.92
CA PRO A 114 -10.50 -18.02 -3.30
C PRO A 114 -10.56 -17.61 -4.77
N SER A 115 -11.03 -18.48 -5.67
CA SER A 115 -11.25 -18.17 -7.08
C SER A 115 -12.30 -17.07 -7.32
N GLU A 116 -13.40 -17.02 -6.56
CA GLU A 116 -14.39 -15.93 -6.69
C GLU A 116 -13.79 -14.58 -6.27
N LEU A 117 -12.95 -14.57 -5.22
CA LEU A 117 -12.28 -13.34 -4.79
C LEU A 117 -11.27 -12.86 -5.83
N LEU A 118 -10.53 -13.79 -6.44
CA LEU A 118 -9.63 -13.45 -7.53
C LEU A 118 -10.39 -12.94 -8.76
N GLU A 119 -11.53 -13.55 -9.11
CA GLU A 119 -12.41 -13.12 -10.20
C GLU A 119 -12.93 -11.69 -9.98
N ILE A 120 -13.36 -11.32 -8.76
CA ILE A 120 -13.73 -9.94 -8.43
C ILE A 120 -12.56 -8.98 -8.71
N CYS A 121 -11.34 -9.36 -8.34
CA CYS A 121 -10.16 -8.52 -8.59
C CYS A 121 -9.86 -8.39 -10.08
N GLU A 122 -9.94 -9.47 -10.84
CA GLU A 122 -9.62 -9.50 -12.27
C GLU A 122 -10.66 -8.73 -13.10
N LEU A 123 -11.95 -9.00 -12.92
CA LEU A 123 -13.03 -8.32 -13.63
C LEU A 123 -13.07 -6.81 -13.31
N SER A 124 -12.80 -6.44 -12.06
CA SER A 124 -12.76 -5.03 -11.68
C SER A 124 -11.54 -4.31 -12.26
N GLN A 125 -10.37 -4.96 -12.30
CA GLN A 125 -9.19 -4.42 -12.98
C GLN A 125 -9.43 -4.26 -14.48
N GLU A 126 -10.04 -5.26 -15.14
CA GLU A 126 -10.36 -5.19 -16.56
C GLU A 126 -11.25 -3.98 -16.86
N LYS A 127 -12.33 -3.82 -16.09
CA LYS A 127 -13.26 -2.68 -16.25
C LYS A 127 -12.60 -1.34 -15.95
N MET A 128 -11.82 -1.24 -14.87
CA MET A 128 -11.12 -0.01 -14.51
C MET A 128 -10.04 0.35 -15.53
N SER A 129 -9.39 -0.64 -16.15
CA SER A 129 -8.33 -0.41 -17.14
C SER A 129 -8.81 0.35 -18.37
N CYS A 130 -10.11 0.35 -18.67
CA CYS A 130 -10.68 1.18 -19.73
C CYS A 130 -10.49 2.70 -19.50
N VAL A 131 -10.24 3.13 -18.25
CA VAL A 131 -10.10 4.54 -17.87
C VAL A 131 -8.80 4.80 -17.11
N PHE A 132 -8.42 3.92 -16.20
CA PHE A 132 -7.28 4.10 -15.29
C PHE A 132 -5.99 3.48 -15.82
N GLU A 133 -4.89 4.14 -15.53
CA GLU A 133 -3.54 3.59 -15.76
C GLU A 133 -3.23 2.50 -14.71
N ASP A 134 -2.31 1.58 -15.01
CA ASP A 134 -1.91 0.52 -14.07
C ASP A 134 -1.31 1.08 -12.76
N THR A 135 -0.79 2.31 -12.79
CA THR A 135 -0.24 3.06 -11.63
C THR A 135 -1.30 3.68 -10.73
N ASN A 136 -2.58 3.65 -11.14
CA ASN A 136 -3.70 4.23 -10.41
C ASN A 136 -3.95 3.46 -9.10
N VAL A 137 -4.20 4.18 -8.00
CA VAL A 137 -4.34 3.59 -6.67
C VAL A 137 -5.50 2.60 -6.53
N TYR A 138 -6.56 2.74 -7.33
CA TYR A 138 -7.66 1.78 -7.35
C TYR A 138 -7.27 0.48 -8.06
N MET A 139 -6.48 0.56 -9.14
CA MET A 139 -5.86 -0.61 -9.78
C MET A 139 -4.90 -1.30 -8.81
N LEU A 140 -4.03 -0.53 -8.16
CA LEU A 140 -3.08 -1.05 -7.19
C LEU A 140 -3.77 -1.72 -5.99
N HIS A 141 -4.91 -1.19 -5.54
CA HIS A 141 -5.70 -1.84 -4.49
C HIS A 141 -6.14 -3.24 -4.92
N MET A 142 -6.74 -3.38 -6.10
CA MET A 142 -7.21 -4.69 -6.58
C MET A 142 -6.05 -5.65 -6.83
N MET A 143 -4.93 -5.16 -7.37
CA MET A 143 -3.70 -5.97 -7.49
C MET A 143 -3.19 -6.44 -6.12
N TYR A 144 -3.23 -5.58 -5.09
CA TYR A 144 -2.82 -5.95 -3.74
C TYR A 144 -3.76 -7.02 -3.12
N GLN A 145 -5.06 -6.90 -3.34
CA GLN A 145 -6.02 -7.92 -2.89
C GLN A 145 -5.80 -9.24 -3.62
N ALA A 146 -5.65 -9.22 -4.96
CA ALA A 146 -5.35 -10.40 -5.77
C ALA A 146 -4.06 -11.09 -5.33
N MET A 147 -2.99 -10.33 -5.07
CA MET A 147 -1.75 -10.85 -4.48
C MET A 147 -2.01 -11.59 -3.17
N GLY A 148 -2.84 -11.02 -2.28
CA GLY A 148 -3.22 -11.65 -1.02
C GLY A 148 -3.98 -12.96 -1.21
N VAL A 149 -4.84 -13.04 -2.23
CA VAL A 149 -5.55 -14.28 -2.60
C VAL A 149 -4.58 -15.33 -3.15
N CYS A 150 -3.67 -14.96 -4.06
CA CYS A 150 -2.62 -15.86 -4.55
C CYS A 150 -1.75 -16.42 -3.42
N LEU A 151 -1.32 -15.57 -2.48
CA LEU A 151 -0.56 -16.00 -1.30
C LEU A 151 -1.32 -17.02 -0.45
N TYR A 152 -2.64 -16.83 -0.28
CA TYR A 152 -3.48 -17.78 0.46
C TYR A 152 -3.61 -19.12 -0.26
N MET A 153 -3.74 -19.11 -1.59
CA MET A 153 -3.79 -20.30 -2.43
C MET A 153 -2.43 -20.98 -2.63
N GLN A 154 -1.34 -20.40 -2.10
CA GLN A 154 0.04 -20.82 -2.35
C GLN A 154 0.45 -20.75 -3.83
N ASP A 155 -0.21 -19.89 -4.61
CA ASP A 155 0.21 -19.50 -5.96
C ASP A 155 1.31 -18.43 -5.85
N TRP A 156 2.54 -18.88 -5.60
CA TRP A 156 3.69 -18.01 -5.34
C TRP A 156 4.06 -17.18 -6.58
N GLU A 157 4.01 -17.78 -7.77
CA GLU A 157 4.27 -17.12 -9.04
C GLU A 157 3.23 -16.03 -9.32
N GLY A 158 1.95 -16.29 -9.07
CA GLY A 158 0.89 -15.28 -9.19
C GLY A 158 1.06 -14.13 -8.22
N ALA A 159 1.35 -14.43 -6.95
CA ALA A 159 1.64 -13.41 -5.95
C ALA A 159 2.85 -12.55 -6.35
N LEU A 160 3.89 -13.17 -6.90
CA LEU A 160 5.08 -12.47 -7.38
C LEU A 160 4.76 -11.55 -8.55
N ARG A 161 3.99 -12.02 -9.55
CA ARG A 161 3.57 -11.21 -10.70
C ARG A 161 2.83 -9.94 -10.26
N TYR A 162 1.86 -10.06 -9.36
CA TYR A 162 1.17 -8.89 -8.82
C TYR A 162 2.10 -7.97 -8.02
N GLY A 163 2.91 -8.52 -7.13
CA GLY A 163 3.86 -7.75 -6.32
C GLY A 163 4.82 -6.90 -7.17
N GLN A 164 5.31 -7.45 -8.28
CA GLN A 164 6.20 -6.74 -9.21
C GLN A 164 5.53 -5.52 -9.85
N LYS A 165 4.24 -5.61 -10.19
CA LYS A 165 3.46 -4.47 -10.71
C LYS A 165 3.21 -3.40 -9.65
N ILE A 166 3.02 -3.80 -8.39
CA ILE A 166 2.62 -2.90 -7.31
C ILE A 166 3.77 -2.05 -6.77
N ILE A 167 4.97 -2.62 -6.67
CA ILE A 167 6.02 -2.02 -5.82
C ILE A 167 6.52 -0.66 -6.30
N GLN A 168 6.70 -0.47 -7.61
CA GLN A 168 7.22 0.80 -8.14
C GLN A 168 6.20 1.94 -7.97
N PRO A 169 4.90 1.78 -8.30
CA PRO A 169 3.88 2.79 -7.98
C PRO A 169 3.74 3.06 -6.48
N TYR A 170 3.80 2.02 -5.64
CA TYR A 170 3.79 2.19 -4.18
C TYR A 170 4.91 3.12 -3.71
N SER A 171 6.14 2.92 -4.19
CA SER A 171 7.28 3.79 -3.82
C SER A 171 7.12 5.25 -4.26
N LYS A 172 6.26 5.55 -5.24
CA LYS A 172 5.96 6.93 -5.66
C LYS A 172 4.83 7.56 -4.83
N HIS A 173 3.79 6.79 -4.52
CA HIS A 173 2.59 7.31 -3.87
C HIS A 173 2.77 7.49 -2.36
N TYR A 174 3.47 6.58 -1.70
CA TYR A 174 3.75 6.66 -0.26
C TYR A 174 4.85 7.68 0.08
N PRO A 175 4.96 8.10 1.36
CA PRO A 175 6.11 8.85 1.85
C PRO A 175 7.43 8.07 1.72
N LEU A 176 8.55 8.79 1.80
CA LEU A 176 9.92 8.25 1.65
C LEU A 176 10.17 7.03 2.54
N TYR A 177 9.82 7.14 3.83
CA TYR A 177 9.80 6.02 4.75
C TYR A 177 8.35 5.60 4.97
N SER A 178 8.01 4.38 4.54
CA SER A 178 6.66 3.84 4.63
C SER A 178 6.70 2.35 4.96
N LEU A 179 5.97 1.97 6.01
CA LEU A 179 5.82 0.56 6.40
C LEU A 179 5.10 -0.26 5.32
N ASN A 180 4.19 0.35 4.55
CA ASN A 180 3.52 -0.30 3.43
C ASN A 180 4.52 -0.65 2.31
N VAL A 181 5.46 0.25 2.01
CA VAL A 181 6.52 0.03 1.01
C VAL A 181 7.52 -1.01 1.52
N ALA A 182 7.96 -0.91 2.78
CA ALA A 182 8.84 -1.91 3.40
C ALA A 182 8.21 -3.31 3.41
N SER A 183 6.92 -3.40 3.80
CA SER A 183 6.17 -4.66 3.82
C SER A 183 6.05 -5.27 2.41
N MET A 184 5.83 -4.46 1.38
CA MET A 184 5.78 -4.97 0.01
C MET A 184 7.14 -5.49 -0.47
N TRP A 185 8.23 -4.77 -0.17
CA TRP A 185 9.59 -5.25 -0.45
C TRP A 185 9.92 -6.55 0.31
N LEU A 186 9.48 -6.68 1.56
CA LEU A 186 9.66 -7.90 2.35
C LEU A 186 8.91 -9.09 1.75
N LYS A 187 7.65 -8.90 1.34
CA LYS A 187 6.85 -9.93 0.66
C LYS A 187 7.51 -10.36 -0.66
N LEU A 188 7.93 -9.40 -1.48
CA LEU A 188 8.65 -9.67 -2.73
C LEU A 188 9.97 -10.41 -2.49
N GLY A 189 10.74 -9.97 -1.50
CA GLY A 189 11.99 -10.62 -1.13
C GLY A 189 11.78 -12.08 -0.79
N ARG A 190 10.85 -12.38 0.12
CA ARG A 190 10.54 -13.76 0.51
C ARG A 190 9.97 -14.62 -0.63
N LEU A 191 9.13 -14.05 -1.50
CA LEU A 191 8.66 -14.74 -2.70
C LEU A 191 9.82 -15.09 -3.65
N TYR A 192 10.74 -14.16 -3.90
CA TYR A 192 11.91 -14.43 -4.72
C TYR A 192 12.83 -15.50 -4.10
N MET A 193 13.04 -15.47 -2.78
CA MET A 193 13.85 -16.48 -2.09
C MET A 193 13.22 -17.87 -2.22
N GLY A 194 11.90 -17.98 -2.00
CA GLY A 194 11.17 -19.25 -2.13
C GLY A 194 11.06 -19.77 -3.56
N LEU A 195 11.18 -18.90 -4.56
CA LEU A 195 11.21 -19.26 -5.99
C LEU A 195 12.65 -19.35 -6.54
N GLU A 196 13.63 -19.57 -5.66
CA GLU A 196 15.06 -19.78 -5.99
C GLU A 196 15.74 -18.63 -6.75
N ASN A 197 15.15 -17.43 -6.76
CA ASN A 197 15.76 -16.23 -7.34
C ASN A 197 16.47 -15.41 -6.25
N LYS A 198 17.51 -15.99 -5.67
CA LYS A 198 18.24 -15.45 -4.52
C LYS A 198 18.74 -14.02 -4.74
N ALA A 199 19.30 -13.74 -5.92
CA ALA A 199 19.83 -12.42 -6.25
C ALA A 199 18.74 -11.33 -6.25
N ALA A 200 17.53 -11.63 -6.73
CA ALA A 200 16.41 -10.69 -6.67
C ALA A 200 15.84 -10.57 -5.24
N GLY A 201 15.77 -11.70 -4.52
CA GLY A 201 15.33 -11.77 -3.13
C GLY A 201 16.19 -10.91 -2.22
N GLU A 202 17.50 -11.09 -2.25
CA GLU A 202 18.46 -10.29 -1.47
C GLU A 202 18.31 -8.79 -1.75
N ARG A 203 18.20 -8.39 -3.04
CA ARG A 203 18.01 -6.98 -3.40
C ARG A 203 16.71 -6.41 -2.83
N ALA A 204 15.62 -7.18 -2.84
CA ALA A 204 14.34 -6.75 -2.28
C ALA A 204 14.38 -6.68 -0.75
N LEU A 205 14.95 -7.69 -0.07
CA LEU A 205 15.11 -7.71 1.38
C LEU A 205 15.99 -6.56 1.88
N LYS A 206 17.09 -6.23 1.18
CA LYS A 206 17.92 -5.05 1.48
C LYS A 206 17.15 -3.73 1.38
N LYS A 207 16.23 -3.60 0.41
CA LYS A 207 15.35 -2.42 0.32
C LYS A 207 14.35 -2.35 1.48
N ALA A 208 13.82 -3.48 1.94
CA ALA A 208 12.98 -3.53 3.13
C ALA A 208 13.77 -3.10 4.38
N ILE A 209 14.96 -3.67 4.60
CA ILE A 209 15.86 -3.33 5.71
C ILE A 209 16.14 -1.82 5.74
N ALA A 210 16.47 -1.20 4.61
CA ALA A 210 16.80 0.23 4.56
C ALA A 210 15.68 1.14 5.12
N ILE A 211 14.41 0.79 4.89
CA ILE A 211 13.27 1.53 5.45
C ILE A 211 13.03 1.12 6.91
N MET A 212 13.16 -0.16 7.21
CA MET A 212 12.91 -0.71 8.56
C MET A 212 13.96 -0.23 9.57
N GLU A 213 15.22 -0.01 9.20
CA GLU A 213 16.25 0.54 10.08
C GLU A 213 15.89 1.93 10.60
N VAL A 214 15.16 2.73 9.81
CA VAL A 214 14.67 4.05 10.24
C VAL A 214 13.42 3.91 11.10
N ALA A 215 12.42 3.15 10.63
CA ALA A 215 11.14 3.04 11.33
C ALA A 215 11.21 2.21 12.63
N HIS A 216 11.88 1.06 12.59
CA HIS A 216 11.99 0.10 13.68
C HIS A 216 13.30 0.21 14.48
N GLY A 217 14.30 0.94 13.97
CA GLY A 217 15.64 1.01 14.55
C GLY A 217 16.55 -0.14 14.09
N LYS A 218 17.85 0.15 13.94
CA LYS A 218 18.85 -0.78 13.39
C LYS A 218 19.03 -2.07 14.19
N ASP A 219 18.70 -2.03 15.47
CA ASP A 219 18.81 -3.10 16.46
C ASP A 219 17.52 -3.93 16.59
N HIS A 220 16.49 -3.65 15.79
CA HIS A 220 15.22 -4.34 15.90
C HIS A 220 15.32 -5.84 15.52
N PRO A 221 14.70 -6.77 16.28
CA PRO A 221 14.76 -8.21 16.01
C PRO A 221 14.43 -8.60 14.56
N TYR A 222 13.37 -8.03 13.98
CA TYR A 222 13.02 -8.25 12.56
C TYR A 222 14.16 -7.96 11.58
N ILE A 223 15.03 -6.99 11.87
CA ILE A 223 16.15 -6.68 10.97
C ILE A 223 17.21 -7.77 11.05
N SER A 224 17.48 -8.27 12.25
CA SER A 224 18.39 -9.41 12.45
C SER A 224 17.85 -10.67 11.76
N GLU A 225 16.55 -10.95 11.88
CA GLU A 225 15.89 -12.07 11.19
C GLU A 225 16.04 -11.97 9.67
N ILE A 226 15.77 -10.80 9.08
CA ILE A 226 15.90 -10.62 7.62
C ILE A 226 17.36 -10.74 7.17
N LYS A 227 18.32 -10.27 7.96
CA LYS A 227 19.76 -10.45 7.67
C LYS A 227 20.14 -11.93 7.70
N GLN A 228 19.63 -12.69 8.67
CA GLN A 228 19.83 -14.13 8.74
C GLN A 228 19.18 -14.86 7.54
N GLU A 229 17.98 -14.43 7.10
CA GLU A 229 17.34 -14.95 5.87
C GLU A 229 18.24 -14.74 4.64
N ILE A 230 18.90 -13.59 4.52
CA ILE A 230 19.84 -13.30 3.42
C ILE A 230 21.09 -14.19 3.51
N GLU A 231 21.62 -14.43 4.70
CA GLU A 231 22.84 -15.23 4.90
C GLU A 231 22.60 -16.75 4.73
N SER A 232 21.39 -17.22 5.01
CA SER A 232 21.05 -18.66 5.03
C SER A 232 20.73 -19.25 3.66
N HIS A 233 20.56 -18.42 2.64
CA HIS A 233 20.15 -18.81 1.28
C HIS A 233 21.24 -18.44 0.27
#